data_AF-A0AAN7RJK2-F1
#
_entry.id   AF-A0AAN7RJK2-F1
#
_cell.length_a   1.000
_cell.length_b   1.000
_cell.length_c   1.000
_cell.angle_alpha   90.00
_cell.angle_beta   90.00
_cell.angle_gamma   90.00
#
_symmetry.space_group_name_H-M   'P 1'
#
loop_
_entity.id
_entity.type
_entity.pdbx_description
1 polymer ?
#
loop_
_entity_poly.entity_id
_entity_poly.type
_entity_poly.pdbx_seq_one_letter_code
_entity_poly.pdbx_strand_id
1 'polypeptide(L)'
;MVSTRIGPEKSKAFCVLDTSNAGLGHPCAMSPGDLPAPVFYMNTFHAQDDEQVFFHCSIDRHTAATRIVFCKDGVEVYSLKAQQGQLSYFMVLNVTRGSSGTYTCGYQHRNESNWVRSSALSASRNLTVTGETWHWGTGRHRSRPP
;
A
#
# COMPACT_ATOMS: atom_id res chain seq x y z
N MET A 1 44.62 -4.80 5.50
CA MET A 1 44.39 -6.07 6.22
C MET A 1 42.90 -6.33 6.26
N VAL A 2 42.52 -7.51 5.79
CA VAL A 2 41.18 -8.09 5.84
C VAL A 2 40.80 -8.38 7.29
N SER A 3 39.55 -8.14 7.68
CA SER A 3 38.88 -9.02 8.64
C SER A 3 37.38 -9.05 8.37
N THR A 4 36.84 -10.26 8.33
CA THR A 4 35.55 -10.64 7.75
C THR A 4 34.68 -11.28 8.85
N ARG A 5 33.35 -11.18 8.65
CA ARG A 5 32.23 -11.93 9.29
C ARG A 5 31.82 -11.37 10.66
N ILE A 6 30.54 -11.17 10.95
CA ILE A 6 29.46 -12.18 11.07
C ILE A 6 28.10 -11.50 10.81
N GLY A 7 27.21 -12.12 10.02
CA GLY A 7 25.80 -11.73 9.93
C GLY A 7 24.99 -12.21 11.15
N PRO A 8 23.81 -11.63 11.41
CA PRO A 8 22.62 -12.42 11.09
C PRO A 8 21.41 -11.60 10.60
N GLU A 9 20.44 -12.37 10.12
CA GLU A 9 19.01 -12.12 10.17
C GLU A 9 18.28 -11.36 9.05
N LYS A 10 17.38 -12.14 8.45
CA LYS A 10 16.34 -11.78 7.51
C LYS A 10 15.29 -10.91 8.22
N SER A 11 15.54 -9.63 8.41
CA SER A 11 14.44 -8.71 8.73
C SER A 11 13.71 -8.36 7.45
N LYS A 12 12.63 -9.10 7.16
CA LYS A 12 11.52 -8.55 6.37
C LYS A 12 11.08 -7.28 7.11
N ALA A 13 11.51 -6.12 6.61
CA ALA A 13 11.01 -4.84 7.11
C ALA A 13 9.54 -4.77 6.72
N PHE A 14 8.68 -5.04 7.70
CA PHE A 14 7.26 -4.82 7.64
C PHE A 14 7.03 -3.42 8.18
N CYS A 15 7.03 -2.42 7.30
CA CYS A 15 6.75 -1.05 7.70
C CYS A 15 5.23 -0.85 7.65
N VAL A 16 4.63 -0.79 8.83
CA VAL A 16 3.26 -0.29 9.03
C VAL A 16 3.24 1.18 8.60
N LEU A 17 2.33 1.55 7.70
CA LEU A 17 2.18 2.95 7.27
C LEU A 17 1.20 3.67 8.20
N ASP A 18 1.74 4.50 9.09
CA ASP A 18 0.98 5.44 9.90
C ASP A 18 0.54 6.61 9.00
N THR A 19 -0.77 6.76 8.76
CA THR A 19 -1.32 7.78 7.86
C THR A 19 -1.48 9.11 8.59
N SER A 20 -0.36 9.71 9.00
CA SER A 20 -0.29 11.06 9.54
C SER A 20 0.67 11.92 8.72
N ASN A 21 0.26 12.35 7.52
CA ASN A 21 0.65 13.67 7.02
C ASN A 21 -0.20 14.10 5.81
N ALA A 22 -0.99 15.16 6.01
CA ALA A 22 -1.55 15.95 4.93
C ALA A 22 -0.44 16.86 4.37
N GLY A 23 0.29 16.39 3.35
CA GLY A 23 1.30 17.20 2.67
C GLY A 23 2.13 16.41 1.66
N LEU A 24 1.82 16.59 0.37
CA LEU A 24 2.66 16.23 -0.78
C LEU A 24 3.09 14.76 -0.86
N GLY A 25 2.12 13.84 -0.90
CA GLY A 25 2.41 12.50 -1.40
C GLY A 25 2.94 12.59 -2.84
N HIS A 26 3.96 11.80 -3.16
CA HIS A 26 4.51 11.79 -4.52
C HIS A 26 3.40 11.33 -5.48
N PRO A 27 3.13 12.06 -6.58
CA PRO A 27 2.16 11.58 -7.55
C PRO A 27 2.59 10.21 -8.02
N CYS A 28 1.63 9.31 -8.21
CA CYS A 28 1.88 8.07 -8.94
C CYS A 28 2.12 8.42 -10.41
N ALA A 29 3.33 8.91 -10.69
CA ALA A 29 3.86 9.16 -12.01
C ALA A 29 4.21 7.83 -12.68
N MET A 30 3.19 6.98 -12.79
CA MET A 30 3.18 5.84 -13.68
C MET A 30 2.78 6.43 -15.03
N SER A 31 3.75 6.91 -15.81
CA SER A 31 3.51 7.20 -17.22
C SER A 31 2.77 6.01 -17.84
N PRO A 32 1.83 6.19 -18.78
CA PRO A 32 1.19 5.09 -19.50
C PRO A 32 2.26 4.39 -20.32
N GLY A 33 3.04 3.54 -19.66
CA GLY A 33 4.21 2.90 -20.22
C GLY A 33 3.81 1.62 -20.89
N ASP A 34 4.62 1.21 -21.86
CA ASP A 34 4.33 0.06 -22.72
C ASP A 34 4.49 -1.29 -22.03
N LEU A 35 4.78 -1.29 -20.72
CA LEU A 35 4.96 -2.52 -19.93
C LEU A 35 3.60 -3.00 -19.40
N PRO A 36 3.36 -4.32 -19.40
CA PRO A 36 2.06 -4.89 -19.04
C PRO A 36 1.63 -4.52 -17.63
N ALA A 37 0.34 -4.28 -17.43
CA ALA A 37 -0.23 -3.94 -16.13
C ALA A 37 -0.13 -5.13 -15.15
N PRO A 38 0.24 -4.90 -13.88
CA PRO A 38 0.20 -5.94 -12.87
C PRO A 38 -1.24 -6.25 -12.45
N VAL A 39 -1.43 -7.39 -11.81
CA VAL A 39 -2.72 -7.76 -11.21
C VAL A 39 -2.76 -7.37 -9.75
N PHE A 40 -3.81 -6.65 -9.36
CA PHE A 40 -4.01 -6.16 -8.00
C PHE A 40 -5.19 -6.86 -7.32
N TYR A 41 -4.92 -7.35 -6.11
CA TYR A 41 -5.85 -8.04 -5.25
C TYR A 41 -5.91 -7.38 -3.86
N MET A 42 -7.09 -7.44 -3.27
CA MET A 42 -7.37 -6.96 -1.93
C MET A 42 -8.24 -8.01 -1.25
N ASN A 43 -8.00 -8.29 0.03
CA ASN A 43 -8.77 -9.30 0.77
C ASN A 43 -10.21 -8.85 1.07
N THR A 44 -10.47 -7.55 1.21
CA THR A 44 -11.81 -6.98 1.42
C THR A 44 -11.95 -5.61 0.78
N PHE A 45 -13.15 -5.28 0.29
CA PHE A 45 -13.48 -3.95 -0.26
C PHE A 45 -14.13 -3.01 0.76
N HIS A 46 -14.45 -3.55 1.94
CA HIS A 46 -15.08 -2.84 3.03
C HIS A 46 -14.32 -3.14 4.32
N ALA A 47 -14.02 -2.12 5.11
CA ALA A 47 -13.33 -2.28 6.38
C ALA A 47 -13.85 -1.27 7.42
N GLN A 48 -13.67 -1.59 8.70
CA GLN A 48 -13.86 -0.64 9.80
C GLN A 48 -12.56 0.09 10.15
N ASP A 49 -12.68 1.18 10.89
CA ASP A 49 -11.53 1.80 11.59
C ASP A 49 -10.79 0.71 12.40
N ASP A 50 -9.47 0.80 12.46
CA ASP A 50 -8.57 -0.13 13.18
C ASP A 50 -8.51 -1.58 12.63
N GLU A 51 -9.18 -1.90 11.52
CA GLU A 51 -8.99 -3.17 10.81
C GLU A 51 -7.71 -3.19 9.96
N GLN A 52 -7.30 -4.38 9.54
CA GLN A 52 -6.18 -4.58 8.62
C GLN A 52 -6.64 -5.11 7.27
N VAL A 53 -6.23 -4.43 6.21
CA VAL A 53 -6.51 -4.83 4.83
C VAL A 53 -5.21 -5.25 4.16
N PHE A 54 -5.24 -6.42 3.52
CA PHE A 54 -4.09 -7.01 2.83
C PHE A 54 -4.19 -6.73 1.35
N PHE A 55 -3.14 -6.11 0.82
CA PHE A 55 -2.98 -5.81 -0.59
C PHE A 55 -1.93 -6.74 -1.19
N HIS A 56 -2.20 -7.22 -2.40
CA HIS A 56 -1.30 -8.06 -3.15
C HIS A 56 -1.20 -7.55 -4.58
N CYS A 57 0.02 -7.25 -5.02
CA CYS A 57 0.36 -6.92 -6.39
C CYS A 57 1.17 -8.06 -7.00
N SER A 58 0.70 -8.61 -8.11
CA SER A 58 1.33 -9.70 -8.85
C SER A 58 1.84 -9.23 -10.20
N ILE A 59 3.08 -9.56 -10.54
CA ILE A 59 3.71 -9.25 -11.82
C ILE A 59 4.03 -10.52 -12.62
N ASP A 60 4.15 -10.38 -13.94
CA ASP A 60 4.55 -11.50 -14.80
C ASP A 60 6.01 -11.90 -14.58
N ARG A 61 6.30 -13.21 -14.74
CA ARG A 61 7.65 -13.77 -14.58
C ARG A 61 8.71 -13.11 -15.47
N HIS A 62 8.30 -12.67 -16.65
CA HIS A 62 9.19 -12.05 -17.63
C HIS A 62 9.45 -10.55 -17.36
N THR A 63 8.87 -10.02 -16.30
CA THR A 63 8.99 -8.61 -15.93
C THR A 63 10.29 -8.36 -15.17
N ALA A 64 11.13 -7.48 -15.69
CA ALA A 64 12.32 -7.01 -15.00
C ALA A 64 11.99 -5.87 -14.00
N ALA A 65 11.04 -6.09 -13.09
CA ALA A 65 10.69 -5.06 -12.12
C ALA A 65 11.88 -4.76 -11.19
N THR A 66 12.08 -3.48 -10.88
CA THR A 66 13.08 -2.99 -9.91
C THR A 66 12.42 -2.29 -8.71
N ARG A 67 11.20 -1.78 -8.91
CA ARG A 67 10.40 -1.12 -7.89
C ARG A 67 8.93 -1.44 -8.10
N ILE A 68 8.20 -1.67 -7.01
CA ILE A 68 6.75 -1.86 -6.96
C ILE A 68 6.16 -0.69 -6.22
N VAL A 69 5.02 -0.20 -6.68
CA VAL A 69 4.35 0.99 -6.17
C VAL A 69 2.89 0.66 -5.92
N PHE A 70 2.39 1.04 -4.75
CA PHE A 70 0.96 1.03 -4.43
C PHE A 70 0.49 2.48 -4.31
N CYS A 71 -0.62 2.75 -4.98
CA CYS A 71 -1.17 4.07 -5.16
C CYS A 71 -2.56 4.12 -4.55
N LYS A 72 -2.88 5.25 -3.92
CA LYS A 72 -4.22 5.62 -3.47
C LYS A 72 -4.60 6.94 -4.12
N ASP A 73 -5.72 6.97 -4.84
CA ASP A 73 -6.25 8.19 -5.48
C ASP A 73 -5.21 8.91 -6.36
N GLY A 74 -4.36 8.13 -7.03
CA GLY A 74 -3.28 8.65 -7.89
C GLY A 74 -2.03 9.13 -7.16
N VAL A 75 -1.94 8.93 -5.84
CA VAL A 75 -0.80 9.30 -4.99
C VAL A 75 -0.11 8.05 -4.48
N GLU A 76 1.22 8.03 -4.51
CA GLU A 76 2.00 6.92 -3.97
C GLU A 76 1.85 6.88 -2.45
N VAL A 77 1.37 5.76 -1.93
CA VAL A 77 1.25 5.50 -0.49
C VAL A 77 2.29 4.52 0.02
N TYR A 78 2.78 3.63 -0.85
CA TYR A 78 3.78 2.64 -0.45
C TYR A 78 4.61 2.17 -1.64
N SER A 79 5.89 1.89 -1.42
CA SER A 79 6.74 1.29 -2.45
C SER A 79 7.76 0.30 -1.89
N LEU A 80 8.11 -0.67 -2.72
CA LEU A 80 9.03 -1.77 -2.41
C LEU A 80 10.09 -1.87 -3.49
N LYS A 81 11.30 -2.29 -3.12
CA LYS A 81 12.31 -2.73 -4.10
C LYS A 81 11.95 -4.15 -4.56
N ALA A 82 11.82 -4.33 -5.87
CA ALA A 82 11.58 -5.65 -6.44
C ALA A 82 12.81 -6.54 -6.23
N GLN A 83 12.58 -7.80 -5.87
CA GLN A 83 13.64 -8.80 -5.69
C GLN A 83 13.65 -9.75 -6.89
N GLN A 84 14.83 -10.22 -7.28
CA GLN A 84 14.95 -11.13 -8.40
C GLN A 84 14.16 -12.43 -8.12
N GLY A 85 13.29 -12.81 -9.06
CA GLY A 85 12.42 -13.98 -8.94
C GLY A 85 11.18 -13.80 -8.07
N GLN A 86 11.01 -12.64 -7.41
CA GLN A 86 9.79 -12.34 -6.67
C GLN A 86 8.71 -11.78 -7.60
N LEU A 87 7.57 -12.48 -7.66
CA LEU A 87 6.43 -12.11 -8.51
C LEU A 87 5.26 -11.53 -7.71
N SER A 88 5.23 -11.78 -6.39
CA SER A 88 4.16 -11.37 -5.49
C SER A 88 4.68 -10.40 -4.44
N TYR A 89 4.00 -9.26 -4.34
CA TYR A 89 4.34 -8.16 -3.44
C TYR A 89 3.15 -7.81 -2.58
N PHE A 90 3.39 -7.61 -1.29
CA PHE A 90 2.32 -7.45 -0.31
C PHE A 90 2.54 -6.18 0.51
N MET A 91 1.43 -5.56 0.90
CA MET A 91 1.41 -4.53 1.93
C MET A 91 0.18 -4.74 2.82
N VAL A 92 0.31 -4.33 4.08
CA VAL A 92 -0.82 -4.29 5.01
C VAL A 92 -1.15 -2.84 5.30
N LEU A 93 -2.39 -2.50 5.04
CA LEU A 93 -2.97 -1.20 5.35
C LEU A 93 -3.67 -1.30 6.71
N ASN A 94 -3.18 -0.53 7.68
CA ASN A 94 -3.95 -0.26 8.88
C ASN A 94 -5.03 0.76 8.53
N VAL A 95 -6.29 0.35 8.69
CA VAL A 95 -7.43 1.14 8.25
C VAL A 95 -7.66 2.28 9.23
N THR A 96 -7.70 3.48 8.67
CA THR A 96 -8.17 4.68 9.36
C THR A 96 -9.38 5.21 8.61
N ARG A 97 -10.12 6.15 9.20
CA ARG A 97 -11.17 6.93 8.49
C ARG A 97 -10.69 7.54 7.17
N GLY A 98 -9.40 7.88 7.08
CA GLY A 98 -8.75 8.42 5.89
C GLY A 98 -8.36 7.36 4.84
N SER A 99 -8.54 6.07 5.12
CA SER A 99 -8.11 4.98 4.23
C SER A 99 -9.09 4.69 3.08
N SER A 100 -10.31 5.25 3.10
CA SER A 100 -11.23 5.15 1.95
C SER A 100 -10.62 5.76 0.70
N GLY A 101 -10.72 5.06 -0.44
CA GLY A 101 -10.22 5.56 -1.72
C GLY A 101 -10.03 4.48 -2.78
N THR A 102 -9.45 4.91 -3.89
CA THR A 102 -9.18 4.08 -5.07
C THR A 102 -7.75 3.59 -5.06
N TYR A 103 -7.55 2.29 -4.93
CA TYR A 103 -6.23 1.67 -4.87
C TYR A 103 -5.85 1.02 -6.21
N THR A 104 -4.60 1.22 -6.58
CA THR A 104 -3.95 0.58 -7.75
C THR A 104 -2.53 0.18 -7.38
N CYS A 105 -1.94 -0.73 -8.15
CA CYS A 105 -0.51 -0.97 -8.09
C CYS A 105 0.14 -0.89 -9.47
N GLY A 106 1.45 -0.67 -9.48
CA GLY A 106 2.27 -0.58 -10.67
C GLY A 106 3.70 -1.00 -10.36
N TYR A 107 4.51 -1.19 -11.40
CA TYR A 107 5.94 -1.40 -11.23
C TYR A 107 6.76 -0.52 -12.18
N GLN A 108 8.03 -0.36 -11.82
CA GLN A 108 9.03 0.33 -12.61
C GLN A 108 10.23 -0.58 -12.87
N HIS A 109 10.71 -0.54 -14.11
CA HIS A 109 11.99 -1.10 -14.50
C HIS A 109 13.00 0.05 -14.64
N ARG A 110 14.08 -0.02 -13.87
CA ARG A 110 15.24 0.85 -14.01
C ARG A 110 16.36 0.04 -14.66
N ASN A 111 16.82 0.49 -15.82
CA ASN A 111 17.96 -0.13 -16.48
C ASN A 111 19.30 0.38 -15.91
N GLU A 112 20.40 -0.17 -16.40
CA GLU A 112 21.77 0.19 -15.98
C GLU A 112 22.11 1.66 -16.25
N SER A 113 21.52 2.25 -17.29
CA SER A 113 21.63 3.68 -17.63
C SER A 113 20.74 4.59 -16.78
N ASN A 114 20.10 4.07 -15.72
CA ASN A 114 19.16 4.77 -14.85
C ASN A 114 17.89 5.29 -15.54
N TRP A 115 17.60 4.82 -16.75
CA TRP A 115 16.33 5.09 -17.41
C TRP A 115 15.23 4.29 -16.76
N VAL A 116 14.14 4.96 -16.39
CA VAL A 116 12.99 4.35 -15.72
C VAL A 116 11.85 4.21 -16.72
N ARG A 117 11.35 2.97 -16.86
CA ARG A 117 10.09 2.67 -17.55
C ARG A 117 9.06 2.22 -16.54
N SER A 118 7.87 2.78 -16.64
CA SER A 118 6.72 2.42 -15.80
C SER A 118 5.83 1.41 -16.51
N SER A 119 5.13 0.59 -15.75
CA SER A 119 3.99 -0.18 -16.25
C SER A 119 2.75 0.69 -16.38
N ALA A 120 1.78 0.23 -17.16
CA ALA A 120 0.39 0.61 -16.92
C ALA A 120 0.00 0.26 -15.47
N LEU A 121 -0.89 1.06 -14.88
CA LEU A 121 -1.47 0.75 -13.57
C LEU A 121 -2.39 -0.47 -13.67
N SER A 122 -2.49 -1.21 -12.57
CA SER A 122 -3.48 -2.28 -12.43
C SER A 122 -4.90 -1.74 -12.57
N ALA A 123 -5.87 -2.64 -12.75
CA ALA A 123 -7.27 -2.31 -12.52
C ALA A 123 -7.46 -1.72 -11.11
N SER A 124 -8.23 -0.64 -11.02
CA SER A 124 -8.51 0.06 -9.77
C SER A 124 -9.48 -0.72 -8.89
N ARG A 125 -9.24 -0.70 -7.58
CA ARG A 125 -10.10 -1.30 -6.55
C ARG A 125 -10.44 -0.26 -5.50
N ASN A 126 -11.72 -0.15 -5.15
CA ASN A 126 -12.16 0.82 -4.16
C ASN A 126 -12.23 0.15 -2.79
N LEU A 127 -11.65 0.80 -1.78
CA LEU A 127 -11.84 0.45 -0.38
C LEU A 127 -12.78 1.48 0.23
N THR A 128 -13.85 0.98 0.87
CA THR A 128 -14.77 1.82 1.64
C THR A 128 -14.58 1.54 3.11
N VAL A 129 -14.28 2.58 3.88
CA VAL A 129 -14.18 2.48 5.34
C VAL A 129 -15.46 3.00 5.94
N THR A 130 -16.15 2.15 6.69
CA THR A 130 -17.20 2.61 7.58
C THR A 130 -16.54 3.07 8.88
N GLY A 131 -16.83 4.30 9.30
CA GLY A 131 -16.44 4.72 10.63
C GLY A 131 -17.37 4.06 11.64
N GLU A 132 -16.85 3.64 12.78
CA GLU A 132 -17.68 3.41 13.96
C GLU A 132 -18.29 4.76 14.38
N THR A 133 -19.42 5.13 13.78
CA THR A 133 -20.38 5.99 14.46
C THR A 133 -21.04 5.09 15.48
N TRP A 134 -20.64 5.13 16.76
CA TRP A 134 -21.46 5.09 18.00
C TRP A 134 -20.48 5.16 19.20
N HIS A 135 -20.59 6.10 20.15
CA HIS A 135 -21.59 6.01 21.21
C HIS A 135 -22.08 7.38 21.72
N TRP A 136 -23.40 7.43 21.78
CA TRP A 136 -24.27 8.39 22.42
C TRP A 136 -23.78 8.77 23.83
N GLY A 137 -23.53 10.06 24.03
CA GLY A 137 -23.50 10.64 25.37
C GLY A 137 -24.88 10.48 26.00
N THR A 138 -25.11 9.35 26.67
CA THR A 138 -26.21 9.19 27.60
C THR A 138 -25.97 10.15 28.77
N GLY A 139 -26.49 11.37 28.61
CA GLY A 139 -26.69 12.27 29.74
C GLY A 139 -27.66 11.59 30.70
N ARG A 140 -27.11 10.94 31.74
CA ARG A 140 -27.88 10.53 32.92
C ARG A 140 -28.44 11.79 33.57
N HIS A 141 -29.64 12.17 33.15
CA HIS A 141 -30.46 13.15 33.84
C HIS A 141 -30.80 12.55 35.21
N ARG A 142 -30.14 13.07 36.25
CA ARG A 142 -30.40 12.73 37.64
C ARG A 142 -31.73 13.39 38.04
N SER A 143 -32.85 12.72 37.79
CA SER A 143 -34.12 13.02 38.46
C SER A 143 -34.33 12.04 39.60
N ARG A 144 -34.13 12.54 40.83
CA ARG A 144 -34.55 11.92 42.10
C ARG A 144 -36.01 12.29 42.34
N PRO A 145 -36.93 11.31 42.45
CA PRO A 145 -37.73 11.13 43.68
C PRO A 145 -38.11 9.64 43.93
N PRO A 146 -38.82 9.28 45.03
CA PRO A 146 -39.28 10.08 46.18
C PRO A 146 -38.40 9.96 47.44
#